data_AF-A0AAU1EG96-F1
#
_entry.id   AF-A0AAU1EG96-F1
#
_cell.length_a   1.000
_cell.length_b   1.000
_cell.length_c   1.000
_cell.angle_alpha   90.00
_cell.angle_beta   90.00
_cell.angle_gamma   90.00
#
_symmetry.space_group_name_H-M   'P 1'
#
loop_
_entity.id
_entity.type
_entity.pdbx_description
1 polymer ?
#
loop_
_entity_poly.entity_id
_entity_poly.type
_entity_poly.pdbx_seq_one_letter_code
_entity_poly.pdbx_strand_id
1 'polypeptide(L)'
;MDFESTSVTGRAGLDLFVRDVALCLSVNRDRTPALVWPEGIEAVVAAAREAPPLGAPPPSPEVPYQAAELTERLGTLLGCTVVSSSVALARGARHTGTTTETDLVLLPVHGSCGGRVEPTNPPHPSSPRPPHTLDLRLRVGEALYLPRGYTYTLNDVHTPCTLQLLGLHAPAW
;
A
#
# COMPACT_ATOMS: atom_id res chain seq x y z
N MET A 1 -12.17 2.08 -32.08
CA MET A 1 -12.01 0.70 -31.58
C MET A 1 -10.75 0.73 -30.72
N ASP A 2 -10.85 1.30 -29.52
CA ASP A 2 -9.67 1.74 -28.73
C ASP A 2 -9.66 1.17 -27.30
N PHE A 3 -10.51 0.18 -27.02
CA PHE A 3 -10.68 -0.41 -25.68
C PHE A 3 -9.64 -1.49 -25.35
N GLU A 4 -9.03 -2.12 -26.36
CA GLU A 4 -8.04 -3.20 -26.16
C GLU A 4 -6.63 -2.68 -25.83
N SER A 5 -6.25 -1.49 -26.29
CA SER A 5 -4.88 -0.98 -26.07
C SER A 5 -4.63 -0.53 -24.63
N THR A 6 -5.62 0.10 -23.99
CA THR A 6 -5.49 0.61 -22.60
C THR A 6 -5.45 -0.53 -21.58
N SER A 7 -6.19 -1.61 -21.83
CA SER A 7 -6.28 -2.77 -20.93
C SER A 7 -5.01 -3.62 -20.96
N VAL A 8 -4.37 -3.78 -22.12
CA VAL A 8 -3.08 -4.48 -22.24
C VAL A 8 -1.95 -3.72 -21.53
N THR A 9 -1.91 -2.39 -21.68
CA THR A 9 -0.92 -1.55 -20.97
C THR A 9 -1.14 -1.55 -19.46
N GLY A 10 -2.40 -1.50 -19.01
CA GLY A 10 -2.75 -1.59 -17.59
C GLY A 10 -2.29 -2.91 -16.95
N ARG A 11 -2.51 -4.04 -17.65
CA ARG A 11 -2.11 -5.37 -17.16
C ARG A 11 -0.59 -5.54 -17.09
N ALA A 12 0.15 -5.08 -18.09
CA ALA A 12 1.61 -5.11 -18.06
C ALA A 12 2.18 -4.22 -16.95
N GLY A 13 1.59 -3.03 -16.73
CA GLY A 13 1.96 -2.15 -15.62
C GLY A 13 1.70 -2.78 -14.25
N LEU A 14 0.55 -3.43 -14.09
CA LEU A 14 0.23 -4.17 -12.86
C LEU A 14 1.24 -5.27 -12.55
N ASP A 15 1.71 -6.00 -13.57
CA ASP A 15 2.70 -7.06 -13.41
C ASP A 15 4.08 -6.54 -12.97
N LEU A 16 4.51 -5.40 -13.50
CA LEU A 16 5.73 -4.72 -13.04
C LEU A 16 5.59 -4.26 -11.59
N PHE A 17 4.46 -3.64 -11.26
CA PHE A 17 4.19 -3.16 -9.91
C PHE A 17 4.25 -4.31 -8.90
N VAL A 18 3.57 -5.42 -9.19
CA VAL A 18 3.52 -6.59 -8.31
C VAL A 18 4.92 -7.19 -8.11
N ARG A 19 5.75 -7.23 -9.16
CA ARG A 19 7.13 -7.74 -9.07
C ARG A 19 8.02 -6.86 -8.20
N ASP A 20 7.96 -5.54 -8.38
CA ASP A 20 8.80 -4.60 -7.62
C ASP A 20 8.42 -4.58 -6.14
N VAL A 21 7.13 -4.61 -5.83
CA VAL A 21 6.64 -4.74 -4.46
C VAL A 21 7.07 -6.07 -3.86
N ALA A 22 6.92 -7.18 -4.58
CA ALA A 22 7.37 -8.49 -4.09
C ALA A 22 8.88 -8.56 -3.86
N LEU A 23 9.68 -7.94 -4.74
CA LEU A 23 11.13 -7.83 -4.57
C LEU A 23 11.47 -7.01 -3.32
N CYS A 24 10.84 -5.85 -3.13
CA CYS A 24 11.00 -5.03 -1.93
C CYS A 24 10.68 -5.82 -0.66
N LEU A 25 9.58 -6.57 -0.66
CA LEU A 25 9.18 -7.43 0.44
C LEU A 25 10.21 -8.53 0.71
N SER A 26 10.72 -9.20 -0.33
CA SER A 26 11.72 -10.28 -0.15
C SER A 26 12.99 -9.83 0.59
N VAL A 27 13.34 -8.55 0.49
CA VAL A 27 14.54 -7.96 1.13
C VAL A 27 14.23 -7.41 2.52
N ASN A 28 13.06 -6.79 2.69
CA ASN A 28 12.75 -5.98 3.88
C ASN A 28 11.80 -6.67 4.87
N ARG A 29 11.18 -7.79 4.49
CA ARG A 29 10.22 -8.51 5.33
C ARG A 29 10.84 -8.92 6.66
N ASP A 30 10.06 -8.71 7.73
CA ASP A 30 10.47 -8.90 9.14
C ASP A 30 11.70 -8.07 9.59
N ARG A 31 12.15 -7.07 8.81
CA ARG A 31 13.36 -6.28 9.13
C ARG A 31 13.06 -4.81 9.34
N THR A 32 12.70 -4.10 8.28
CA THR A 32 12.63 -2.64 8.28
C THR A 32 11.57 -2.11 7.34
N PRO A 33 10.95 -0.96 7.65
CA PRO A 33 10.16 -0.20 6.69
C PRO A 33 10.98 0.16 5.45
N ALA A 34 10.34 0.21 4.29
CA ALA A 34 11.00 0.55 3.03
C ALA A 34 10.07 1.35 2.12
N LEU A 35 10.62 2.40 1.51
CA LEU A 35 9.95 3.16 0.45
C LEU A 35 10.44 2.65 -0.90
N VAL A 36 9.51 2.35 -1.80
CA VAL A 36 9.80 1.89 -3.17
C VAL A 36 9.03 2.74 -4.19
N TRP A 37 9.60 2.88 -5.38
CA TRP A 37 9.01 3.53 -6.55
C TRP A 37 8.76 2.45 -7.62
N PRO A 38 7.69 1.65 -7.47
CA PRO A 38 7.47 0.52 -8.34
C PRO A 38 7.08 0.98 -9.75
N GLU A 39 7.65 0.33 -10.75
CA GLU A 39 7.24 0.52 -12.14
C GLU A 39 5.77 0.12 -12.31
N GLY A 40 5.02 0.85 -13.14
CA GLY A 40 3.62 0.54 -13.41
C GLY A 40 2.63 0.93 -12.31
N ILE A 41 3.06 1.66 -11.28
CA ILE A 41 2.18 2.19 -10.23
C ILE A 41 1.03 3.05 -10.77
N GLU A 42 1.20 3.64 -11.96
CA GLU A 42 0.19 4.45 -12.64
C GLU A 42 -1.07 3.65 -12.97
N ALA A 43 -0.91 2.36 -13.30
CA ALA A 43 -2.04 1.46 -13.52
C ALA A 43 -2.83 1.23 -12.22
N VAL A 44 -2.13 1.07 -11.10
CA VAL A 44 -2.74 0.90 -9.77
C VAL A 44 -3.44 2.19 -9.32
N VAL A 45 -2.84 3.34 -9.55
CA VAL A 45 -3.42 4.65 -9.21
C VAL A 45 -4.67 4.93 -10.04
N ALA A 46 -4.64 4.63 -11.35
CA ALA A 46 -5.80 4.77 -12.22
C ALA A 46 -6.95 3.86 -11.75
N ALA A 47 -6.66 2.57 -11.51
CA ALA A 47 -7.61 1.60 -10.97
C ALA A 47 -8.28 2.08 -9.67
N ALA A 48 -7.49 2.60 -8.73
CA ALA A 48 -7.98 3.04 -7.44
C ALA A 48 -8.85 4.32 -7.52
N ARG A 49 -8.70 5.13 -8.57
CA ARG A 49 -9.54 6.32 -8.80
C ARG A 49 -10.88 5.98 -9.45
N GLU A 50 -10.92 4.90 -10.22
CA GLU A 50 -12.15 4.38 -10.84
C GLU A 50 -12.99 3.55 -9.86
N ALA A 51 -12.46 3.27 -8.67
CA ALA A 51 -13.15 2.61 -7.58
C ALA A 51 -14.46 3.33 -7.20
N PRO A 52 -15.60 2.61 -7.10
CA PRO A 52 -16.83 3.17 -6.56
C PRO A 52 -16.61 3.66 -5.11
N PRO A 53 -17.30 4.73 -4.68
CA PRO A 53 -17.26 5.17 -3.29
C PRO A 53 -17.76 4.06 -2.34
N LEU A 54 -17.18 3.99 -1.13
CA LEU A 54 -17.62 3.08 -0.07
C LEU A 54 -19.13 3.22 0.18
N GLY A 55 -19.88 2.15 -0.04
CA GLY A 55 -21.35 2.11 0.10
C GLY A 55 -22.13 2.05 -1.22
N ALA A 56 -21.46 2.16 -2.37
CA ALA A 56 -22.07 1.85 -3.65
C ALA A 56 -22.21 0.32 -3.82
N PRO A 57 -23.31 -0.18 -4.43
CA PRO A 57 -23.42 -1.59 -4.77
C PRO A 57 -22.24 -2.01 -5.68
N PRO A 58 -21.74 -3.24 -5.57
CA PRO A 58 -20.65 -3.70 -6.42
C PRO A 58 -21.07 -3.52 -7.90
N PRO A 59 -20.21 -2.95 -8.75
CA PRO A 59 -20.48 -2.92 -10.18
C PRO A 59 -20.61 -4.35 -10.71
N SER A 60 -21.38 -4.50 -11.78
CA SER A 60 -21.68 -5.78 -12.46
C SER A 60 -20.47 -6.73 -12.51
N PRO A 61 -20.64 -8.04 -12.30
CA PRO A 61 -19.55 -9.04 -12.24
C PRO A 61 -18.71 -9.18 -13.52
N GLU A 62 -19.04 -8.46 -14.59
CA GLU A 62 -18.40 -8.57 -15.90
C GLU A 62 -17.10 -7.76 -16.06
N VAL A 63 -16.78 -6.86 -15.12
CA VAL A 63 -15.49 -6.15 -15.11
C VAL A 63 -14.70 -6.58 -13.88
N PRO A 64 -13.60 -7.36 -14.03
CA PRO A 64 -12.75 -7.68 -12.89
C PRO A 64 -12.27 -6.37 -12.28
N TYR A 65 -12.66 -6.15 -11.03
CA TYR A 65 -12.26 -4.98 -10.28
C TYR A 65 -10.73 -4.98 -10.19
N GLN A 66 -10.07 -3.99 -10.77
CA GLN A 66 -8.61 -3.97 -10.86
C GLN A 66 -7.92 -4.08 -9.49
N ALA A 67 -8.58 -3.67 -8.39
CA ALA A 67 -8.07 -3.92 -7.05
C ALA A 67 -8.14 -5.40 -6.63
N ALA A 68 -9.15 -6.15 -7.07
CA ALA A 68 -9.23 -7.60 -6.84
C ALA A 68 -8.13 -8.33 -7.61
N GLU A 69 -7.89 -7.95 -8.87
CA GLU A 69 -6.79 -8.50 -9.68
C GLU A 69 -5.42 -8.18 -9.04
N LEU A 70 -5.23 -6.96 -8.54
CA LEU A 70 -4.02 -6.59 -7.80
C LEU A 70 -3.82 -7.47 -6.56
N THR A 71 -4.85 -7.62 -5.72
CA THR A 71 -4.75 -8.46 -4.50
C THR A 71 -4.51 -9.93 -4.83
N GLU A 72 -5.15 -10.46 -5.86
CA GLU A 72 -5.00 -11.85 -6.28
C GLU A 72 -3.59 -12.12 -6.81
N ARG A 73 -3.07 -11.26 -7.69
CA ARG A 73 -1.72 -11.42 -8.25
C ARG A 73 -0.64 -11.27 -7.20
N LEU A 74 -0.76 -10.26 -6.34
CA LEU A 74 0.19 -10.04 -5.27
C LEU A 74 0.15 -11.20 -4.27
N GLY A 75 -1.05 -11.67 -3.90
CA GLY A 75 -1.21 -12.82 -3.00
C GLY A 75 -0.68 -14.12 -3.59
N THR A 76 -0.93 -14.37 -4.87
CA THR A 76 -0.39 -15.53 -5.60
C THR A 76 1.14 -15.52 -5.62
N LEU A 77 1.73 -14.38 -5.94
CA LEU A 77 3.19 -14.25 -6.02
C LEU A 77 3.87 -14.38 -4.64
N LEU A 78 3.23 -13.86 -3.58
CA LEU A 78 3.77 -13.87 -2.22
C LEU A 78 3.38 -15.12 -1.42
N GLY A 79 2.47 -15.95 -1.93
CA GLY A 79 1.91 -17.08 -1.19
C GLY A 79 1.14 -16.65 0.07
N CYS A 80 0.43 -15.52 0.00
CA CYS A 80 -0.26 -14.93 1.16
C CYS A 80 -1.64 -14.37 0.77
N THR A 81 -2.48 -14.07 1.76
CA THR A 81 -3.77 -13.42 1.51
C THR A 81 -3.57 -11.90 1.53
N VAL A 82 -3.95 -11.22 0.45
CA VAL A 82 -3.88 -9.76 0.38
C VAL A 82 -5.27 -9.16 0.51
N VAL A 83 -5.45 -8.26 1.48
CA VAL A 83 -6.68 -7.50 1.68
C VAL A 83 -6.44 -6.04 1.33
N SER A 84 -7.39 -5.44 0.62
CA SER A 84 -7.30 -4.07 0.15
C SER A 84 -8.32 -3.20 0.89
N SER A 85 -7.89 -2.03 1.37
CA SER A 85 -8.76 -1.02 1.99
C SER A 85 -8.27 0.38 1.63
N SER A 86 -9.07 1.42 1.91
CA SER A 86 -8.71 2.80 1.58
C SER A 86 -8.88 3.73 2.77
N VAL A 87 -8.00 4.71 2.90
CA VAL A 87 -8.10 5.79 3.89
C VAL A 87 -8.14 7.13 3.16
N ALA A 88 -9.19 7.91 3.42
CA ALA A 88 -9.32 9.29 2.94
C ALA A 88 -8.99 10.27 4.08
N LEU A 89 -8.09 11.21 3.81
CA LEU A 89 -7.61 12.22 4.75
C LEU A 89 -8.00 13.61 4.25
N ALA A 90 -8.80 14.32 5.04
CA ALA A 90 -9.07 15.74 4.82
C ALA A 90 -7.83 16.59 5.12
N ARG A 91 -7.84 17.86 4.67
CA ARG A 91 -6.78 18.82 5.01
C ARG A 91 -6.65 18.95 6.54
N GLY A 92 -5.41 18.84 7.04
CA GLY A 92 -5.10 18.89 8.47
C GLY A 92 -5.49 17.62 9.26
N ALA A 93 -6.03 16.59 8.61
CA ALA A 93 -6.36 15.34 9.28
C ALA A 93 -5.09 14.62 9.74
N ARG A 94 -5.25 13.86 10.82
CA ARG A 94 -4.27 12.91 11.32
C ARG A 94 -4.91 11.53 11.36
N HIS A 95 -4.18 10.52 10.91
CA HIS A 95 -4.59 9.13 10.98
C HIS A 95 -3.46 8.30 11.55
N THR A 96 -3.78 7.41 12.49
CA THR A 96 -2.80 6.51 13.11
C THR A 96 -3.26 5.09 12.90
N GLY A 97 -2.36 4.22 12.49
CA GLY A 97 -2.59 2.79 12.39
C GLY A 97 -1.43 1.98 12.94
N THR A 98 -1.65 0.69 13.11
CA THR A 98 -0.66 -0.26 13.61
C THR A 98 -0.62 -1.49 12.72
N THR A 99 0.54 -2.11 12.65
CA THR A 99 0.80 -3.35 11.89
C THR A 99 1.01 -4.50 12.85
N THR A 100 0.08 -4.75 13.78
CA THR A 100 0.33 -5.72 14.88
C THR A 100 0.53 -7.15 14.38
N GLU A 101 -0.32 -7.61 13.47
CA GLU A 101 -0.35 -9.02 13.03
C GLU A 101 -0.10 -9.20 11.53
N THR A 102 0.12 -8.10 10.80
CA THR A 102 0.08 -8.12 9.33
C THR A 102 1.00 -7.04 8.78
N ASP A 103 1.76 -7.43 7.77
CA ASP A 103 2.58 -6.56 6.94
C ASP A 103 1.66 -5.64 6.11
N LEU A 104 2.03 -4.38 5.90
CA LEU A 104 1.18 -3.38 5.24
C LEU A 104 1.93 -2.67 4.12
N VAL A 105 1.26 -2.43 2.99
CA VAL A 105 1.75 -1.53 1.95
C VAL A 105 0.81 -0.32 1.86
N LEU A 106 1.36 0.88 2.04
CA LEU A 106 0.66 2.16 1.92
C LEU A 106 0.96 2.78 0.55
N LEU A 107 -0.09 3.11 -0.20
CA LEU A 107 0.00 3.60 -1.58
C LEU A 107 -0.86 4.87 -1.74
N PRO A 108 -0.28 6.07 -1.76
CA PRO A 108 -1.04 7.26 -2.08
C PRO A 108 -1.56 7.20 -3.53
N VAL A 109 -2.87 7.26 -3.70
CA VAL A 109 -3.53 7.26 -5.02
C VAL A 109 -4.06 8.65 -5.41
N HIS A 110 -4.16 9.54 -4.41
CA HIS A 110 -4.48 10.95 -4.59
C HIS A 110 -3.79 11.81 -3.52
N GLY A 111 -3.27 12.97 -3.92
CA GLY A 111 -2.66 13.94 -3.00
C GLY A 111 -1.32 13.48 -2.40
N SER A 112 -0.98 14.03 -1.24
CA SER A 112 0.23 13.67 -0.48
C SER A 112 0.00 13.91 1.00
N CYS A 113 0.71 13.17 1.86
CA CYS A 113 0.71 13.38 3.31
C CYS A 113 2.11 13.20 3.88
N GLY A 114 2.36 13.79 5.05
CA GLY A 114 3.47 13.39 5.91
C GLY A 114 3.23 12.00 6.48
N GLY A 115 4.31 11.36 6.91
CA GLY A 115 4.30 10.03 7.51
C GLY A 115 5.38 9.92 8.56
N ARG A 116 5.03 9.35 9.71
CA ARG A 116 5.97 8.89 10.73
C ARG A 116 5.75 7.42 10.97
N VAL A 117 6.83 6.66 11.03
CA VAL A 117 6.81 5.21 11.30
C VAL A 117 7.74 4.91 12.45
N GLU A 118 7.25 4.17 13.44
CA GLU A 118 7.94 3.87 14.69
C GLU A 118 7.72 2.40 15.08
N PRO A 119 8.73 1.69 15.62
CA PRO A 119 8.50 0.36 16.18
C PRO A 119 7.45 0.41 17.30
N THR A 120 6.50 -0.52 17.30
CA THR A 120 5.46 -0.60 18.34
C THR A 120 6.06 -0.95 19.71
N ASN A 121 7.10 -1.79 19.73
CA ASN A 121 7.86 -2.09 20.93
C ASN A 121 9.22 -1.38 20.84
N PRO A 122 9.59 -0.57 21.86
CA PRO A 122 10.90 0.06 21.87
C PRO A 122 11.98 -1.03 21.94
N PRO A 123 13.12 -0.84 21.24
CA PRO A 123 14.24 -1.76 21.37
C PRO A 123 14.67 -1.84 22.83
N HIS A 124 15.07 -3.04 23.27
CA HIS A 124 15.60 -3.25 24.63
C HIS A 124 16.68 -2.20 24.94
N PRO A 125 16.76 -1.62 26.15
CA PRO A 125 17.71 -0.54 26.48
C PRO A 125 19.20 -0.90 26.30
N SER A 126 19.51 -2.18 26.11
CA SER A 126 20.86 -2.69 25.79
C SER A 126 21.09 -2.98 24.30
N SER A 127 20.11 -2.68 23.44
CA SER A 127 20.30 -2.72 21.99
C SER A 127 21.22 -1.57 21.57
N PRO A 128 22.33 -1.84 20.87
CA PRO A 128 23.24 -0.80 20.40
C PRO A 128 22.66 0.04 19.25
N ARG A 129 21.47 -0.31 18.75
CA ARG A 129 20.85 0.33 17.59
C ARG A 129 19.67 1.20 18.05
N PRO A 130 19.66 2.51 17.74
CA PRO A 130 18.55 3.39 18.11
C PRO A 130 17.25 2.93 17.44
N PRO A 131 16.08 3.22 18.05
CA PRO A 131 14.79 2.98 17.40
C PRO A 131 14.76 3.72 16.07
N HIS A 132 14.52 3.00 14.97
CA HIS A 132 14.44 3.59 13.65
C HIS A 132 13.08 4.25 13.47
N THR A 133 12.94 5.47 14.00
CA THR A 133 11.85 6.36 13.61
C THR A 133 12.14 6.85 12.19
N LEU A 134 11.18 6.65 11.30
CA LEU A 134 11.24 7.14 9.93
C LEU A 134 10.21 8.25 9.76
N ASP A 135 10.69 9.48 9.56
CA ASP A 135 9.87 10.61 9.11
C ASP A 135 10.02 10.76 7.60
N LEU A 136 8.90 10.77 6.88
CA LEU A 136 8.87 10.86 5.42
C LEU A 136 7.65 11.64 4.92
N ARG A 137 7.64 11.91 3.61
CA ARG A 137 6.47 12.44 2.91
C ARG A 137 6.07 11.47 1.82
N LEU A 138 4.84 10.99 1.89
CA LEU A 138 4.24 10.06 0.95
C LEU A 138 3.51 10.80 -0.18
N ARG A 139 3.77 10.40 -1.42
CA ARG A 139 3.21 10.98 -2.64
C ARG A 139 2.70 9.90 -3.59
N VAL A 140 1.82 10.30 -4.51
CA VAL A 140 1.46 9.43 -5.64
C VAL A 140 2.72 9.05 -6.41
N GLY A 141 2.83 7.76 -6.76
CA GLY A 141 4.05 7.19 -7.36
C GLY A 141 4.94 6.44 -6.35
N GLU A 142 4.62 6.50 -5.06
CA GLU A 142 5.39 5.84 -4.00
C GLU A 142 4.58 4.72 -3.33
N ALA A 143 5.29 3.70 -2.87
CA ALA A 143 4.76 2.63 -2.04
C ALA A 143 5.60 2.49 -0.78
N LEU A 144 4.98 2.63 0.39
CA LEU A 144 5.64 2.40 1.67
C LEU A 144 5.26 1.04 2.20
N TYR A 145 6.25 0.16 2.28
CA TYR A 145 6.16 -1.11 2.97
C TYR A 145 6.43 -0.93 4.47
N LEU A 146 5.55 -1.49 5.29
CA LEU A 146 5.63 -1.56 6.74
C LEU A 146 5.57 -3.02 7.17
N PRO A 147 6.65 -3.59 7.72
CA PRO A 147 6.57 -4.91 8.35
C PRO A 147 5.70 -4.83 9.61
N ARG A 148 5.20 -5.99 10.05
CA ARG A 148 4.53 -6.10 11.35
C ARG A 148 5.39 -5.57 12.51
N GLY A 149 4.72 -5.09 13.56
CA GLY A 149 5.36 -4.54 14.76
C GLY A 149 5.73 -3.06 14.66
N TYR A 150 5.13 -2.32 13.72
CA TYR A 150 5.27 -0.87 13.57
C TYR A 150 3.94 -0.13 13.74
N THR A 151 4.03 1.05 14.32
CA THR A 151 2.98 2.06 14.36
C THR A 151 3.30 3.11 13.29
N TYR A 152 2.29 3.54 12.55
CA TYR A 152 2.44 4.64 11.59
C TYR A 152 1.44 5.75 11.89
N THR A 153 1.88 7.00 11.71
CA THR A 153 1.04 8.20 11.75
C THR A 153 1.12 8.89 10.41
N LEU A 154 -0.03 9.16 9.79
CA LEU A 154 -0.18 10.01 8.63
C LEU A 154 -0.67 11.39 9.08
N ASN A 155 0.00 12.44 8.63
CA ASN A 155 -0.21 13.82 9.07
C ASN A 155 0.16 14.81 7.95
N ASP A 156 0.30 16.10 8.28
CA ASP A 156 0.76 17.16 7.38
C ASP A 156 0.03 17.19 6.02
N VAL A 157 -1.27 16.91 6.06
CA VAL A 157 -2.13 16.85 4.88
C VAL A 157 -2.50 18.27 4.44
N HIS A 158 -1.79 18.80 3.45
CA HIS A 158 -2.05 20.14 2.91
C HIS A 158 -3.19 20.19 1.89
N THR A 159 -3.45 19.06 1.22
CA THR A 159 -4.55 18.84 0.25
C THR A 159 -5.19 17.49 0.53
N PRO A 160 -6.50 17.28 0.26
CA PRO A 160 -7.14 15.98 0.46
C PRO A 160 -6.31 14.83 -0.14
N CYS A 161 -6.07 13.80 0.66
CA CYS A 161 -5.20 12.68 0.31
C CYS A 161 -5.96 11.37 0.48
N THR A 162 -5.83 10.47 -0.49
CA THR A 162 -6.38 9.12 -0.40
C THR A 162 -5.25 8.13 -0.55
N LEU A 163 -5.17 7.17 0.37
CA LEU A 163 -4.22 6.07 0.33
C LEU A 163 -4.98 4.75 0.17
N GLN A 164 -4.45 3.88 -0.68
CA GLN A 164 -4.77 2.46 -0.69
C GLN A 164 -3.85 1.74 0.30
N LEU A 165 -4.44 0.86 1.10
CA LEU A 165 -3.80 0.04 2.11
C LEU A 165 -3.91 -1.42 1.68
N LEU A 166 -2.78 -2.09 1.48
CA LEU A 166 -2.72 -3.53 1.19
C LEU A 166 -2.18 -4.27 2.41
N GLY A 167 -3.05 -4.98 3.12
CA GLY A 167 -2.68 -5.87 4.22
C GLY A 167 -2.25 -7.23 3.69
N LEU A 168 -1.05 -7.68 4.05
CA LEU A 168 -0.44 -8.94 3.62
C LEU A 168 -0.51 -9.96 4.78
N HIS A 169 -1.56 -10.77 4.79
CA HIS A 169 -1.80 -11.76 5.85
C HIS A 169 -1.08 -13.05 5.54
N ALA A 170 -0.33 -13.57 6.52
CA ALA A 170 0.26 -14.91 6.42
C ALA A 170 -0.85 -15.94 6.12
N PRO A 171 -0.54 -16.99 5.34
CA PRO A 171 -1.51 -18.05 5.07
C PRO A 171 -1.97 -18.67 6.40
N ALA A 172 -3.28 -18.79 6.59
CA ALA A 172 -3.84 -19.55 7.69
C ALA A 172 -3.58 -21.04 7.39
N TRP A 173 -2.73 -21.67 8.20
CA TRP A 173 -2.50 -23.12 8.15
C TRP A 173 -3.45 -23.86 9.07
#